data_AF-A0A832PYV4-F1
#
_entry.id   AF-A0A832PYV4-F1
#
_cell.length_a   1.000
_cell.length_b   1.000
_cell.length_c   1.000
_cell.angle_alpha   90.00
_cell.angle_beta   90.00
_cell.angle_gamma   90.00
#
_symmetry.space_group_name_H-M   'P 1'
#
loop_
_entity.id
_entity.type
_entity.pdbx_description
1 polymer ?
#
loop_
_entity_poly.entity_id
_entity_poly.type
_entity_poly.pdbx_seq_one_letter_code
_entity_poly.pdbx_strand_id
1 'polypeptide(L)'
;MDRNNREQYKPFEIWHARPEPVTLEELLTGIEDPTDIGLITRVYQLAQELYSRMRRRKNGQQAFVHPTNVARFLKLAGCKPYVIAIGLLHDVPEERTDHFFNEYQELHPDASDPIRMHFSQEISDLCYEVDVRPAEARLIVGATDALTRKRSDNYYESINDVFNNADRQVAYIAAMVKMADRMHNILTIDNYEASDKIYQCYKNLSILNSAKVMVTGMAWDTRAREAADSIVTLFKKCGKATYRELLRLAHSVNIKDHVFPMVTYLSLAFQKYLYEMDRLVTVTDSQLGPGSPIYELFDGIIFKYDCKLKKATVSLDEVEARELEFCKATFAKLGLTDKELKSAMYYKDATALAGVIGLLLYKQRFVVGGFGINIGARR
;
A
#
# COMPACT_ATOMS: atom_id res chain seq x y z
N MET A 1 -14.47 -27.53 14.92
CA MET A 1 -13.24 -27.28 14.13
C MET A 1 -12.08 -27.19 15.11
N ASP A 2 -11.17 -28.14 15.00
CA ASP A 2 -10.12 -28.42 15.98
C ASP A 2 -9.11 -27.26 16.11
N ARG A 3 -8.55 -27.02 17.31
CA ARG A 3 -7.54 -25.95 17.53
C ARG A 3 -6.33 -26.14 16.62
N ASN A 4 -5.99 -27.39 16.34
CA ASN A 4 -4.87 -27.78 15.50
C ASN A 4 -5.05 -27.36 14.02
N ASN A 5 -6.29 -27.39 13.51
CA ASN A 5 -6.58 -26.89 12.16
C ASN A 5 -6.49 -25.37 12.09
N ARG A 6 -6.97 -24.64 13.12
CA ARG A 6 -6.88 -23.16 13.13
C ARG A 6 -5.43 -22.66 13.09
N GLU A 7 -4.51 -23.32 13.80
CA GLU A 7 -3.08 -23.00 13.79
C GLU A 7 -2.48 -23.13 12.37
N GLN A 8 -2.82 -24.19 11.63
CA GLN A 8 -2.33 -24.44 10.28
C GLN A 8 -2.84 -23.41 9.23
N TYR A 9 -4.02 -22.83 9.44
CA TYR A 9 -4.61 -21.83 8.54
C TYR A 9 -4.23 -20.38 8.88
N LYS A 10 -3.75 -20.07 10.09
CA LYS A 10 -3.29 -18.72 10.48
C LYS A 10 -2.32 -18.07 9.48
N PRO A 11 -1.33 -18.80 8.89
CA PRO A 11 -0.47 -18.25 7.86
C PRO A 11 -1.23 -17.82 6.59
N PHE A 12 -2.34 -18.49 6.26
CA PHE A 12 -3.15 -18.27 5.05
C PHE A 12 -4.29 -17.27 5.23
N GLU A 13 -4.74 -17.06 6.46
CA GLU A 13 -5.81 -16.12 6.80
C GLU A 13 -5.55 -14.71 6.25
N ILE A 14 -6.58 -14.08 5.70
CA ILE A 14 -6.55 -12.68 5.27
C ILE A 14 -7.16 -11.86 6.38
N TRP A 15 -6.45 -10.82 6.84
CA TRP A 15 -6.99 -9.94 7.87
C TRP A 15 -8.10 -9.04 7.31
N HIS A 16 -8.97 -8.61 8.21
CA HIS A 16 -10.11 -7.77 7.90
C HIS A 16 -10.01 -6.44 8.64
N ALA A 17 -10.42 -5.36 7.98
CA ALA A 17 -10.58 -4.04 8.61
C ALA A 17 -11.86 -4.01 9.45
N ARG A 18 -11.79 -3.37 10.61
CA ARG A 18 -12.95 -3.06 11.45
C ARG A 18 -13.70 -1.85 10.88
N PRO A 19 -15.03 -1.87 10.86
CA PRO A 19 -15.81 -0.74 10.37
C PRO A 19 -15.86 0.44 11.35
N GLU A 20 -15.62 0.18 12.64
CA GLU A 20 -15.58 1.16 13.73
C GLU A 20 -14.15 1.28 14.30
N PRO A 21 -13.82 2.39 14.99
CA PRO A 21 -12.51 2.56 15.59
C PRO A 21 -12.18 1.43 16.56
N VAL A 22 -10.96 0.91 16.47
CA VAL A 22 -10.46 -0.08 17.43
C VAL A 22 -10.30 0.59 18.79
N THR A 23 -10.81 -0.04 19.85
CA THR A 23 -10.79 0.54 21.19
C THR A 23 -9.38 0.54 21.77
N LEU A 24 -9.12 1.48 22.68
CA LEU A 24 -7.86 1.52 23.43
C LEU A 24 -7.62 0.20 24.19
N GLU A 25 -8.67 -0.38 24.78
CA GLU A 25 -8.59 -1.66 25.50
C GLU A 25 -8.14 -2.82 24.59
N GLU A 26 -8.66 -2.91 23.36
CA GLU A 26 -8.21 -3.92 22.38
C GLU A 26 -6.73 -3.70 22.01
N LEU A 27 -6.29 -2.45 21.86
CA LEU A 27 -4.88 -2.14 21.57
C LEU A 27 -3.95 -2.43 22.75
N LEU A 28 -4.40 -2.26 23.99
CA LEU A 28 -3.63 -2.51 25.21
C LEU A 28 -3.63 -3.98 25.65
N THR A 29 -4.54 -4.82 25.13
CA THR A 29 -4.65 -6.23 25.53
C THR A 29 -3.31 -6.97 25.43
N GLY A 30 -2.80 -7.51 26.53
CA GLY A 30 -1.52 -8.23 26.58
C GLY A 30 -0.27 -7.36 26.64
N ILE A 31 -0.41 -6.05 26.86
CA ILE A 31 0.69 -5.13 27.19
C ILE A 31 0.66 -4.93 28.71
N GLU A 32 1.79 -5.19 29.37
CA GLU A 32 1.90 -5.16 30.84
C GLU A 32 2.79 -4.00 31.33
N ASP A 33 3.73 -3.56 30.51
CA ASP A 33 4.67 -2.50 30.88
C ASP A 33 3.93 -1.14 31.02
N PRO A 34 4.02 -0.47 32.19
CA PRO A 34 3.30 0.79 32.43
C PRO A 34 3.70 1.92 31.49
N THR A 35 4.96 1.98 31.06
CA THR A 35 5.46 2.98 30.11
C THR A 35 4.85 2.75 28.73
N ASP A 36 4.80 1.50 28.27
CA ASP A 36 4.15 1.14 27.00
C ASP A 36 2.63 1.41 27.02
N ILE A 37 1.96 1.12 28.14
CA ILE A 37 0.54 1.45 28.35
C ILE A 37 0.34 2.96 28.31
N GLY A 38 1.19 3.72 29.00
CA GLY A 38 1.16 5.18 29.03
C GLY A 38 1.35 5.79 27.64
N LEU A 39 2.34 5.31 26.89
CA LEU A 39 2.64 5.74 25.52
C LEU A 39 1.43 5.55 24.60
N ILE A 40 0.90 4.31 24.50
CA ILE A 40 -0.24 4.03 23.61
C ILE A 40 -1.47 4.84 24.03
N THR A 41 -1.73 4.96 25.33
CA THR A 41 -2.87 5.75 25.85
C THR A 41 -2.78 7.21 25.44
N ARG A 42 -1.62 7.86 25.67
CA ARG A 42 -1.44 9.28 25.36
C ARG A 42 -1.50 9.54 23.85
N VAL A 43 -0.87 8.68 23.06
CA VAL A 43 -0.92 8.77 21.59
C VAL A 43 -2.33 8.53 21.04
N TYR A 44 -3.08 7.57 21.60
CA TYR A 44 -4.47 7.32 21.21
C TYR A 44 -5.35 8.53 21.48
N GLN A 45 -5.22 9.14 22.66
CA GLN A 45 -5.96 10.36 23.04
C GLN A 45 -5.62 11.53 22.11
N LEU A 46 -4.32 11.74 21.84
CA LEU A 46 -3.84 12.78 20.94
C LEU A 46 -4.44 12.65 19.53
N ALA A 47 -4.38 11.44 18.96
CA ALA A 47 -4.98 11.17 17.66
C ALA A 47 -6.50 11.31 17.71
N GLN A 48 -7.16 10.75 18.73
CA GLN A 48 -8.61 10.82 18.87
C GLN A 48 -9.12 12.27 18.92
N GLU A 49 -8.43 13.16 19.64
CA GLU A 49 -8.79 14.58 19.71
C GLU A 49 -8.80 15.20 18.31
N LEU A 50 -7.73 15.00 17.53
CA LEU A 50 -7.63 15.50 16.17
C LEU A 50 -8.75 14.94 15.27
N TYR A 51 -8.89 13.61 15.22
CA TYR A 51 -9.82 12.95 14.32
C TYR A 51 -11.30 13.15 14.73
N SER A 52 -11.59 13.53 15.98
CA SER A 52 -12.94 13.89 16.43
C SER A 52 -13.48 15.15 15.75
N ARG A 53 -12.59 16.03 15.28
CA ARG A 53 -12.92 17.28 14.57
C ARG A 53 -12.97 17.12 13.05
N MET A 54 -12.65 15.92 12.55
CA MET A 54 -12.53 15.65 11.11
C MET A 54 -13.83 15.15 10.50
N ARG A 55 -13.99 15.40 9.19
CA ARG A 55 -15.12 14.88 8.42
C ARG A 55 -15.07 13.36 8.36
N ARG A 56 -16.25 12.76 8.26
CA ARG A 56 -16.38 11.32 7.97
C ARG A 56 -15.73 11.00 6.63
N ARG A 57 -15.19 9.79 6.51
CA ARG A 57 -14.65 9.26 5.26
C ARG A 57 -15.74 9.16 4.19
N LYS A 58 -15.31 8.99 2.94
CA LYS A 58 -16.20 8.83 1.76
C LYS A 58 -17.27 7.74 1.91
N ASN A 59 -17.02 6.74 2.74
CA ASN A 59 -17.94 5.62 3.03
C ASN A 59 -18.79 5.81 4.30
N GLY A 60 -18.82 7.02 4.86
CA GLY A 60 -19.57 7.34 6.08
C GLY A 60 -18.90 6.91 7.38
N GLN A 61 -17.76 6.20 7.34
CA GLN A 61 -17.01 5.81 8.54
C GLN A 61 -16.35 7.02 9.22
N GLN A 62 -16.11 6.90 10.52
CA GLN A 62 -15.34 7.90 11.26
C GLN A 62 -13.89 7.92 10.74
N ALA A 63 -13.26 9.09 10.63
CA ALA A 63 -11.88 9.19 10.14
C ALA A 63 -10.91 8.37 11.00
N PHE A 64 -11.13 8.36 12.31
CA PHE A 64 -10.34 7.61 13.30
C PHE A 64 -10.34 6.08 13.12
N VAL A 65 -11.26 5.53 12.31
CA VAL A 65 -11.24 4.10 11.93
C VAL A 65 -9.92 3.73 11.26
N HIS A 66 -9.34 4.63 10.45
CA HIS A 66 -8.11 4.35 9.71
C HIS A 66 -6.90 4.12 10.62
N PRO A 67 -6.43 5.10 11.42
CA PRO A 67 -5.23 4.95 12.25
C PRO A 67 -5.38 3.82 13.29
N THR A 68 -6.59 3.63 13.84
CA THR A 68 -6.82 2.56 14.83
C THR A 68 -6.76 1.16 14.21
N ASN A 69 -7.21 0.98 12.96
CA ASN A 69 -7.00 -0.28 12.23
C ASN A 69 -5.53 -0.51 11.88
N VAL A 70 -4.79 0.55 11.49
CA VAL A 70 -3.34 0.45 11.23
C VAL A 70 -2.61 -0.03 12.49
N ALA A 71 -2.87 0.59 13.63
CA ALA A 71 -2.33 0.19 14.92
C ALA A 71 -2.68 -1.28 15.27
N ARG A 72 -3.92 -1.69 15.02
CA ARG A 72 -4.36 -3.07 15.22
C ARG A 72 -3.61 -4.06 14.32
N PHE A 73 -3.35 -3.73 13.06
CA PHE A 73 -2.58 -4.60 12.16
C PHE A 73 -1.13 -4.75 12.61
N LEU A 74 -0.51 -3.67 13.11
CA LEU A 74 0.83 -3.73 13.70
C LEU A 74 0.83 -4.61 14.96
N LYS A 75 -0.17 -4.49 15.82
CA LYS A 75 -0.35 -5.37 16.99
C LYS A 75 -0.48 -6.83 16.59
N LEU A 76 -1.34 -7.14 15.61
CA LEU A 76 -1.53 -8.52 15.11
C LEU A 76 -0.26 -9.10 14.45
N ALA A 77 0.63 -8.24 13.96
CA ALA A 77 1.93 -8.64 13.42
C ALA A 77 2.99 -8.86 14.51
N GLY A 78 2.65 -8.65 15.79
CA GLY A 78 3.57 -8.77 16.92
C GLY A 78 4.56 -7.62 17.03
N CYS A 79 4.26 -6.45 16.45
CA CYS A 79 5.13 -5.29 16.57
C CYS A 79 5.21 -4.80 18.02
N LYS A 80 6.35 -4.19 18.39
CA LYS A 80 6.56 -3.58 19.71
C LYS A 80 5.58 -2.42 19.96
N PRO A 81 5.22 -2.09 21.21
CA PRO A 81 4.25 -1.06 21.54
C PRO A 81 4.54 0.32 20.92
N TYR A 82 5.81 0.76 20.88
CA TYR A 82 6.16 2.02 20.22
C TYR A 82 5.88 2.02 18.71
N VAL A 83 5.92 0.85 18.03
CA VAL A 83 5.53 0.74 16.61
C VAL A 83 4.02 0.86 16.44
N ILE A 84 3.25 0.30 17.38
CA ILE A 84 1.79 0.46 17.42
C ILE A 84 1.43 1.94 17.60
N ALA A 85 2.14 2.65 18.49
CA ALA A 85 1.99 4.08 18.70
C ALA A 85 2.28 4.88 17.42
N ILE A 86 3.38 4.60 16.70
CA ILE A 86 3.67 5.24 15.41
C ILE A 86 2.54 5.00 14.39
N GLY A 87 1.94 3.80 14.39
CA GLY A 87 0.77 3.52 13.56
C GLY A 87 -0.45 4.40 13.85
N LEU A 88 -0.66 4.82 15.10
CA LEU A 88 -1.72 5.78 15.45
C LEU A 88 -1.38 7.22 15.00
N LEU A 89 -0.09 7.55 14.93
CA LEU A 89 0.41 8.89 14.61
C LEU A 89 0.69 9.12 13.12
N HIS A 90 0.80 8.07 12.31
CA HIS A 90 1.43 8.13 10.98
C HIS A 90 0.88 9.22 10.04
N ASP A 91 -0.44 9.47 10.06
CA ASP A 91 -1.09 10.48 9.22
C ASP A 91 -1.40 11.79 9.99
N VAL A 92 -1.16 11.83 11.30
CA VAL A 92 -1.49 13.01 12.15
C VAL A 92 -0.87 14.32 11.63
N PRO A 93 0.41 14.37 11.22
CA PRO A 93 0.99 15.60 10.69
C PRO A 93 0.32 16.04 9.39
N GLU A 94 0.08 15.11 8.47
CA GLU A 94 -0.58 15.38 7.18
C GLU A 94 -2.01 15.89 7.40
N GLU A 95 -2.76 15.24 8.27
CA GLU A 95 -4.14 15.59 8.58
C GLU A 95 -4.24 16.94 9.32
N ARG A 96 -3.26 17.30 10.16
CA ARG A 96 -3.16 18.66 10.75
C ARG A 96 -2.87 19.71 9.70
N THR A 97 -1.95 19.41 8.79
CA THR A 97 -1.62 20.30 7.67
C THR A 97 -2.83 20.51 6.76
N ASP A 98 -3.55 19.45 6.41
CA ASP A 98 -4.76 19.52 5.59
C ASP A 98 -5.92 20.25 6.31
N HIS A 99 -6.10 20.03 7.61
CA HIS A 99 -7.08 20.77 8.41
C HIS A 99 -6.75 22.28 8.42
N PHE A 100 -5.49 22.63 8.70
CA PHE A 100 -5.03 24.01 8.69
C PHE A 100 -5.28 24.68 7.32
N PHE A 101 -4.96 24.00 6.22
CA PHE A 101 -5.23 24.53 4.88
C PHE A 101 -6.72 24.76 4.59
N ASN A 102 -7.58 23.81 4.98
CA ASN A 102 -9.01 23.93 4.75
C ASN A 102 -9.65 25.06 5.57
N GLU A 103 -9.11 25.35 6.75
CA GLU A 103 -9.61 26.39 7.66
C GLU A 103 -9.17 27.81 7.25
N TYR A 104 -7.92 27.98 6.82
CA TYR A 104 -7.34 29.30 6.53
C TYR A 104 -7.29 29.68 5.04
N GLN A 105 -7.76 28.81 4.13
CA GLN A 105 -7.87 29.03 2.67
C GLN A 105 -6.60 29.50 1.94
N GLU A 106 -5.44 29.53 2.61
CA GLU A 106 -4.15 29.87 2.02
C GLU A 106 -3.19 28.67 2.08
N LEU A 107 -2.76 28.21 0.91
CA LEU A 107 -1.65 27.27 0.76
C LEU A 107 -0.35 28.06 0.84
N HIS A 108 0.18 28.29 2.04
CA HIS A 108 1.60 28.61 2.17
C HIS A 108 2.38 27.29 2.12
N PRO A 109 3.20 27.02 1.08
CA PRO A 109 4.02 25.81 1.00
C PRO A 109 4.89 25.59 2.24
N ASP A 110 5.20 26.69 2.93
CA ASP A 110 6.07 26.76 4.09
C ASP A 110 5.38 26.37 5.41
N ALA A 111 4.06 26.10 5.45
CA ALA A 111 3.34 25.75 6.68
C ALA A 111 3.54 24.29 7.12
N SER A 112 3.88 23.39 6.19
CA SER A 112 4.12 21.95 6.50
C SER A 112 5.30 21.77 7.43
N ASP A 113 6.40 22.50 7.22
CA ASP A 113 7.64 22.30 7.97
C ASP A 113 7.52 22.74 9.45
N PRO A 114 6.92 23.90 9.77
CA PRO A 114 6.60 24.28 11.15
C PRO A 114 5.65 23.29 11.84
N ILE A 115 4.60 22.80 11.16
CA ILE A 115 3.65 21.83 11.74
C ILE A 115 4.39 20.52 12.05
N ARG A 116 5.22 20.03 11.13
CA ARG A 116 6.05 18.83 11.33
C ARG A 116 7.04 19.00 12.47
N MET A 117 7.71 20.14 12.55
CA MET A 117 8.68 20.43 13.60
C MET A 117 8.01 20.52 14.98
N HIS A 118 6.90 21.25 15.07
CA HIS A 118 6.11 21.33 16.30
C HIS A 118 5.60 19.95 16.73
N PHE A 119 5.09 19.17 15.79
CA PHE A 119 4.61 17.82 16.08
C PHE A 119 5.74 16.89 16.54
N SER A 120 6.93 16.98 15.93
CA SER A 120 8.09 16.21 16.37
C SER A 120 8.51 16.55 17.80
N GLN A 121 8.42 17.83 18.19
CA GLN A 121 8.65 18.27 19.56
C GLN A 121 7.57 17.75 20.52
N GLU A 122 6.29 17.88 20.16
CA GLU A 122 5.15 17.38 20.95
C GLU A 122 5.26 15.87 21.23
N ILE A 123 5.67 15.07 20.24
CA ILE A 123 5.91 13.64 20.42
C ILE A 123 7.13 13.38 21.31
N SER A 124 8.18 14.19 21.21
CA SER A 124 9.34 14.09 22.10
C SER A 124 8.97 14.39 23.56
N ASP A 125 8.19 15.43 23.78
CA ASP A 125 7.70 15.83 25.11
C ASP A 125 6.76 14.76 25.69
N LEU A 126 5.84 14.23 24.88
CA LEU A 126 4.97 13.10 25.27
C LEU A 126 5.78 11.88 25.67
N CYS A 127 6.82 11.53 24.90
CA CYS A 127 7.71 10.41 25.22
C CYS A 127 8.44 10.64 26.55
N TYR A 128 8.86 11.87 26.84
CA TYR A 128 9.47 12.24 28.12
C TYR A 128 8.48 12.14 29.28
N GLU A 129 7.25 12.62 29.12
CA GLU A 129 6.20 12.56 30.16
C GLU A 129 5.86 11.15 30.62
N VAL A 130 5.87 10.17 29.71
CA VAL A 130 5.54 8.77 30.01
C VAL A 130 6.77 7.89 30.26
N ASP A 131 7.96 8.50 30.39
CA ASP A 131 9.24 7.83 30.67
C ASP A 131 9.66 6.81 29.57
N VAL A 132 9.37 7.10 28.30
CA VAL A 132 9.88 6.30 27.17
C VAL A 132 11.39 6.42 27.10
N ARG A 133 12.06 5.29 26.89
CA ARG A 133 13.52 5.23 26.74
C ARG A 133 13.98 6.18 25.61
N PRO A 134 15.05 6.97 25.80
CA PRO A 134 15.51 7.91 24.78
C PRO A 134 15.81 7.30 23.41
N ALA A 135 16.21 6.03 23.37
CA ALA A 135 16.42 5.31 22.11
C ALA A 135 15.12 5.04 21.35
N GLU A 136 14.03 4.70 22.05
CA GLU A 136 12.72 4.47 21.44
C GLU A 136 12.05 5.79 21.05
N ALA A 137 12.16 6.82 21.88
CA ALA A 137 11.68 8.16 21.54
C ALA A 137 12.26 8.65 20.20
N ARG A 138 13.57 8.46 19.97
CA ARG A 138 14.22 8.77 18.68
C ARG A 138 13.65 7.96 17.51
N LEU A 139 13.33 6.68 17.73
CA LEU A 139 12.72 5.83 16.70
C LEU A 139 11.28 6.28 16.39
N ILE A 140 10.50 6.66 17.40
CA ILE A 140 9.12 7.17 17.23
C ILE A 140 9.14 8.44 16.40
N VAL A 141 9.95 9.44 16.79
CA VAL A 141 10.05 10.71 16.07
C VAL A 141 10.57 10.47 14.65
N GLY A 142 11.67 9.74 14.49
CA GLY A 142 12.28 9.49 13.19
C GLY A 142 11.38 8.72 12.22
N ALA A 143 10.65 7.71 12.70
CA ALA A 143 9.73 6.94 11.86
C ALA A 143 8.48 7.73 11.50
N THR A 144 7.94 8.52 12.43
CA THR A 144 6.76 9.34 12.14
C THR A 144 7.10 10.44 11.13
N ASP A 145 8.27 11.08 11.24
CA ASP A 145 8.76 12.02 10.22
C ASP A 145 8.98 11.35 8.85
N ALA A 146 9.63 10.17 8.82
CA ALA A 146 9.85 9.41 7.58
C ALA A 146 8.57 8.96 6.89
N LEU A 147 7.50 8.72 7.66
CA LEU A 147 6.16 8.38 7.15
C LEU A 147 5.43 9.59 6.59
N THR A 148 5.74 10.79 7.10
CA THR A 148 5.05 12.01 6.71
C THR A 148 5.44 12.38 5.28
N ARG A 149 4.48 12.38 4.38
CA ARG A 149 4.68 12.53 2.94
C ARG A 149 5.25 13.89 2.57
N LYS A 150 6.40 13.91 1.92
CA LYS A 150 6.98 15.15 1.37
C LYS A 150 6.12 15.65 0.22
N ARG A 151 5.98 16.97 0.12
CA ARG A 151 5.27 17.60 -1.00
C ARG A 151 6.10 17.42 -2.27
N SER A 152 5.88 16.31 -2.98
CA SER A 152 6.45 16.04 -4.30
C SER A 152 5.35 15.59 -5.25
N ASP A 153 5.50 16.02 -6.50
CA ASP A 153 4.67 15.59 -7.62
C ASP A 153 4.87 14.12 -7.97
N ASN A 154 6.04 13.56 -7.61
CA ASN A 154 6.38 12.17 -7.80
C ASN A 154 6.06 11.38 -6.51
N TYR A 155 5.17 10.40 -6.64
CA TYR A 155 4.79 9.55 -5.51
C TYR A 155 6.01 8.88 -4.86
N TYR A 156 6.94 8.34 -5.65
CA TYR A 156 8.11 7.63 -5.14
C TYR A 156 9.03 8.52 -4.32
N GLU A 157 9.25 9.76 -4.75
CA GLU A 157 10.02 10.74 -3.98
C GLU A 157 9.30 11.12 -2.68
N SER A 158 7.98 11.24 -2.74
CA SER A 158 7.17 11.63 -1.57
C SER A 158 7.22 10.63 -0.42
N ILE A 159 7.56 9.36 -0.69
CA ILE A 159 7.67 8.28 0.31
C ILE A 159 9.06 7.61 0.33
N ASN A 160 10.07 8.23 -0.29
CA ASN A 160 11.40 7.63 -0.41
C ASN A 160 12.01 7.29 0.95
N ASP A 161 11.81 8.17 1.93
CA ASP A 161 12.38 8.04 3.27
C ASP A 161 11.82 6.83 4.05
N VAL A 162 10.66 6.32 3.66
CA VAL A 162 10.09 5.09 4.25
C VAL A 162 11.03 3.89 4.08
N PHE A 163 11.70 3.78 2.93
CA PHE A 163 12.56 2.63 2.62
C PHE A 163 14.06 2.97 2.58
N ASN A 164 14.41 4.26 2.43
CA ASN A 164 15.79 4.73 2.28
C ASN A 164 16.26 5.64 3.44
N ASN A 165 15.58 5.62 4.60
CA ASN A 165 16.06 6.38 5.76
C ASN A 165 17.51 6.00 6.12
N ALA A 166 18.31 6.99 6.52
CA ALA A 166 19.69 6.79 6.93
C ALA A 166 19.81 5.86 8.16
N ASP A 167 18.85 5.97 9.10
CA ASP A 167 18.69 5.00 10.17
C ASP A 167 17.86 3.81 9.67
N ARG A 168 18.51 2.65 9.55
CA ARG A 168 17.85 1.42 9.09
C ARG A 168 16.71 0.98 9.99
N GLN A 169 16.79 1.21 11.31
CA GLN A 169 15.69 0.85 12.21
C GLN A 169 14.46 1.72 11.94
N VAL A 170 14.67 3.01 11.68
CA VAL A 170 13.61 3.92 11.24
C VAL A 170 12.98 3.45 9.94
N ALA A 171 13.79 3.09 8.93
CA ALA A 171 13.28 2.57 7.65
C ALA A 171 12.45 1.28 7.84
N TYR A 172 12.90 0.36 8.70
CA TYR A 172 12.16 -0.88 9.00
C TYR A 172 10.82 -0.60 9.65
N ILE A 173 10.78 0.31 10.62
CA ILE A 173 9.54 0.70 11.31
C ILE A 173 8.59 1.42 10.35
N ALA A 174 9.09 2.39 9.58
CA ALA A 174 8.31 3.11 8.59
C ALA A 174 7.74 2.15 7.53
N ALA A 175 8.52 1.19 7.03
CA ALA A 175 8.04 0.18 6.09
C ALA A 175 6.93 -0.70 6.68
N MET A 176 7.04 -1.12 7.95
CA MET A 176 5.97 -1.86 8.64
C MET A 176 4.67 -1.06 8.71
N VAL A 177 4.76 0.18 9.18
CA VAL A 177 3.60 1.08 9.30
C VAL A 177 3.00 1.37 7.93
N LYS A 178 3.83 1.61 6.90
CA LYS A 178 3.35 1.88 5.55
C LYS A 178 2.66 0.67 4.92
N MET A 179 3.14 -0.54 5.17
CA MET A 179 2.44 -1.76 4.75
C MET A 179 1.10 -1.93 5.47
N ALA A 180 1.01 -1.61 6.76
CA ALA A 180 -0.23 -1.66 7.52
C ALA A 180 -1.26 -0.61 7.04
N ASP A 181 -0.82 0.62 6.80
CA ASP A 181 -1.60 1.69 6.14
C ASP A 181 -2.14 1.19 4.79
N ARG A 182 -1.26 0.77 3.88
CA ARG A 182 -1.70 0.34 2.56
C ARG A 182 -2.60 -0.88 2.59
N MET A 183 -2.37 -1.82 3.51
CA MET A 183 -3.29 -2.94 3.72
C MET A 183 -4.69 -2.46 4.11
N HIS A 184 -4.82 -1.49 5.03
CA HIS A 184 -6.11 -0.89 5.36
C HIS A 184 -6.77 -0.22 4.15
N ASN A 185 -5.97 0.51 3.35
CA ASN A 185 -6.44 1.16 2.14
C ASN A 185 -6.99 0.17 1.11
N ILE A 186 -6.34 -0.99 0.95
CA ILE A 186 -6.83 -2.09 0.10
C ILE A 186 -8.08 -2.76 0.68
N LEU A 187 -8.13 -2.97 1.99
CA LEU A 187 -9.30 -3.57 2.64
C LEU A 187 -10.55 -2.66 2.65
N THR A 188 -10.37 -1.36 2.39
CA THR A 188 -11.44 -0.36 2.30
C THR A 188 -11.56 0.27 0.90
N ILE A 189 -11.10 -0.46 -0.13
CA ILE A 189 -10.98 0.00 -1.52
C ILE A 189 -12.32 0.14 -2.25
N ASP A 190 -13.42 -0.36 -1.67
CA ASP A 190 -14.74 -0.33 -2.31
C ASP A 190 -15.30 1.07 -2.55
N ASN A 191 -14.63 2.10 -2.03
CA ASN A 191 -14.96 3.52 -2.19
C ASN A 191 -14.45 4.14 -3.50
N TYR A 192 -13.75 3.37 -4.33
CA TYR A 192 -13.19 3.82 -5.60
C TYR A 192 -13.94 3.19 -6.78
N GLU A 193 -13.92 3.84 -7.94
CA GLU A 193 -14.34 3.23 -9.21
C GLU A 193 -13.33 2.17 -9.67
N ALA A 194 -13.71 1.28 -10.60
CA ALA A 194 -12.90 0.11 -10.98
C ALA A 194 -11.46 0.44 -11.40
N SER A 195 -11.26 1.47 -12.25
CA SER A 195 -9.92 1.91 -12.68
C SER A 195 -9.07 2.43 -11.52
N ASP A 196 -9.69 3.19 -10.61
CA ASP A 196 -9.02 3.69 -9.41
C ASP A 196 -8.74 2.56 -8.40
N LYS A 197 -9.59 1.53 -8.30
CA LYS A 197 -9.31 0.33 -7.50
C LYS A 197 -8.05 -0.37 -7.99
N ILE A 198 -7.89 -0.56 -9.30
CA ILE A 198 -6.66 -1.15 -9.84
C ILE A 198 -5.46 -0.26 -9.55
N TYR A 199 -5.60 1.06 -9.71
CA TYR A 199 -4.54 2.01 -9.38
C TYR A 199 -4.14 1.97 -7.88
N GLN A 200 -5.10 1.82 -6.96
CA GLN A 200 -4.77 1.64 -5.53
C GLN A 200 -4.03 0.32 -5.28
N CYS A 201 -4.42 -0.76 -5.95
CA CYS A 201 -3.70 -2.05 -5.90
C CYS A 201 -2.29 -1.92 -6.47
N TYR A 202 -2.13 -1.20 -7.57
CA TYR A 202 -0.85 -0.92 -8.21
C TYR A 202 0.10 -0.10 -7.30
N LYS A 203 -0.41 0.95 -6.62
CA LYS A 203 0.35 1.63 -5.57
C LYS A 203 0.80 0.69 -4.46
N ASN A 204 -0.04 -0.28 -4.10
CA ASN A 204 0.38 -1.24 -3.08
C ASN A 204 1.41 -2.24 -3.62
N LEU A 205 1.33 -2.62 -4.89
CA LEU A 205 2.34 -3.43 -5.57
C LEU A 205 3.72 -2.77 -5.48
N SER A 206 3.84 -1.45 -5.63
CA SER A 206 5.13 -0.75 -5.49
C SER A 206 5.70 -0.83 -4.08
N ILE A 207 4.85 -0.65 -3.06
CA ILE A 207 5.23 -0.79 -1.65
C ILE A 207 5.68 -2.22 -1.35
N LEU A 208 4.94 -3.23 -1.84
CA LEU A 208 5.28 -4.64 -1.68
C LEU A 208 6.60 -4.99 -2.39
N ASN A 209 6.85 -4.47 -3.60
CA ASN A 209 8.11 -4.70 -4.31
C ASN A 209 9.29 -4.11 -3.52
N SER A 210 9.18 -2.87 -3.04
CA SER A 210 10.21 -2.23 -2.20
C SER A 210 10.40 -2.99 -0.89
N ALA A 211 9.33 -3.39 -0.20
CA ALA A 211 9.44 -4.21 1.01
C ALA A 211 10.13 -5.56 0.73
N LYS A 212 9.83 -6.21 -0.40
CA LYS A 212 10.50 -7.45 -0.81
C LYS A 212 11.99 -7.24 -1.06
N VAL A 213 12.38 -6.17 -1.75
CA VAL A 213 13.79 -5.80 -1.96
C VAL A 213 14.48 -5.58 -0.61
N MET A 214 13.87 -4.82 0.30
CA MET A 214 14.40 -4.57 1.65
C MET A 214 14.61 -5.88 2.43
N VAL A 215 13.62 -6.77 2.45
CA VAL A 215 13.67 -8.05 3.19
C VAL A 215 14.67 -9.03 2.57
N THR A 216 14.74 -9.08 1.24
CA THR A 216 15.66 -10.00 0.52
C THR A 216 17.11 -9.53 0.57
N GLY A 217 17.35 -8.22 0.63
CA GLY A 217 18.68 -7.62 0.78
C GLY A 217 19.15 -7.47 2.23
N MET A 218 18.33 -7.86 3.21
CA MET A 218 18.63 -7.65 4.62
C MET A 218 19.78 -8.56 5.09
N ALA A 219 20.85 -7.95 5.63
CA ALA A 219 21.79 -8.67 6.48
C ALA A 219 21.14 -8.82 7.87
N TRP A 220 20.71 -10.04 8.19
CA TRP A 220 19.98 -10.35 9.43
C TRP A 220 20.91 -10.36 10.65
N ASP A 221 21.28 -9.16 11.15
CA ASP A 221 21.82 -8.98 12.49
C ASP A 221 20.75 -9.22 13.58
N THR A 222 21.16 -9.26 14.85
CA THR A 222 20.26 -9.58 15.97
C THR A 222 19.08 -8.61 16.08
N ARG A 223 19.26 -7.32 15.77
CA ARG A 223 18.17 -6.31 15.85
C ARG A 223 17.25 -6.40 14.63
N ALA A 224 17.80 -6.68 13.45
CA ALA A 224 17.04 -6.93 12.24
C ALA A 224 16.15 -8.20 12.37
N ARG A 225 16.61 -9.21 13.11
CA ARG A 225 15.83 -10.43 13.40
C ARG A 225 14.60 -10.18 14.27
N GLU A 226 14.66 -9.26 15.23
CA GLU A 226 13.50 -8.91 16.06
C GLU A 226 12.37 -8.27 15.24
N ALA A 227 12.69 -7.46 14.23
CA ALA A 227 11.71 -6.86 13.32
C ALA A 227 11.32 -7.78 12.15
N ALA A 228 12.10 -8.84 11.90
CA ALA A 228 11.95 -9.73 10.75
C ALA A 228 10.56 -10.34 10.65
N ASP A 229 10.10 -10.94 11.76
CA ASP A 229 8.87 -11.71 11.77
C ASP A 229 7.65 -10.81 11.55
N SER A 230 7.65 -9.62 12.15
CA SER A 230 6.60 -8.63 11.96
C SER A 230 6.58 -8.07 10.54
N ILE A 231 7.75 -7.71 9.98
CA ILE A 231 7.86 -7.25 8.59
C ILE A 231 7.39 -8.33 7.61
N VAL A 232 7.85 -9.57 7.77
CA VAL A 232 7.46 -10.69 6.89
C VAL A 232 5.97 -11.00 7.03
N THR A 233 5.43 -10.92 8.25
CA THR A 233 3.99 -11.10 8.49
C THR A 233 3.19 -10.01 7.79
N LEU A 234 3.54 -8.73 7.97
CA LEU A 234 2.88 -7.60 7.31
C LEU A 234 2.99 -7.70 5.79
N PHE A 235 4.17 -8.02 5.25
CA PHE A 235 4.36 -8.24 3.82
C PHE A 235 3.40 -9.30 3.28
N LYS A 236 3.33 -10.47 3.94
CA LYS A 236 2.43 -11.56 3.53
C LYS A 236 0.96 -11.16 3.64
N LYS A 237 0.54 -10.53 4.74
CA LYS A 237 -0.86 -10.15 4.97
C LYS A 237 -1.32 -9.04 4.02
N CYS A 238 -0.48 -8.03 3.82
CA CYS A 238 -0.70 -6.93 2.89
C CYS A 238 -0.76 -7.42 1.45
N GLY A 239 0.19 -8.25 1.02
CA GLY A 239 0.18 -8.85 -0.32
C GLY A 239 -1.02 -9.76 -0.57
N LYS A 240 -1.47 -10.53 0.43
CA LYS A 240 -2.68 -11.37 0.31
C LYS A 240 -3.95 -10.54 0.20
N ALA A 241 -4.06 -9.43 0.94
CA ALA A 241 -5.17 -8.51 0.78
C ALA A 241 -5.22 -7.97 -0.66
N THR A 242 -4.09 -7.52 -1.21
CA THR A 242 -4.01 -7.03 -2.61
C THR A 242 -4.31 -8.12 -3.63
N TYR A 243 -3.77 -9.32 -3.44
CA TYR A 243 -4.05 -10.46 -4.31
C TYR A 243 -5.55 -10.76 -4.38
N ARG A 244 -6.21 -10.82 -3.21
CA ARG A 244 -7.65 -11.08 -3.15
C ARG A 244 -8.46 -9.99 -3.85
N GLU A 245 -8.16 -8.71 -3.61
CA GLU A 245 -8.91 -7.64 -4.26
C GLU A 245 -8.69 -7.62 -5.78
N LEU A 246 -7.47 -7.88 -6.26
CA LEU A 246 -7.21 -8.01 -7.69
C LEU A 246 -7.95 -9.21 -8.30
N LEU A 247 -8.03 -10.35 -7.61
CA LEU A 247 -8.85 -11.49 -8.03
C LEU A 247 -10.34 -11.14 -8.08
N ARG A 248 -10.86 -10.43 -7.08
CA ARG A 248 -12.25 -9.98 -7.05
C ARG A 248 -12.55 -9.04 -8.23
N LEU A 249 -11.63 -8.14 -8.55
CA LEU A 249 -11.74 -7.25 -9.71
C LEU A 249 -11.69 -8.04 -11.01
N ALA A 250 -10.76 -8.99 -11.15
CA ALA A 250 -10.63 -9.81 -12.35
C ALA A 250 -11.83 -10.73 -12.61
N HIS A 251 -12.45 -11.27 -11.55
CA HIS A 251 -13.52 -12.26 -11.63
C HIS A 251 -14.93 -11.69 -11.42
N SER A 252 -15.14 -10.37 -11.44
CA SER A 252 -16.50 -9.82 -11.36
C SER A 252 -17.36 -10.09 -12.60
N VAL A 253 -16.82 -10.81 -13.59
CA VAL A 253 -17.47 -11.13 -14.87
C VAL A 253 -18.37 -12.37 -14.75
N ASN A 254 -19.64 -12.22 -15.09
CA ASN A 254 -20.55 -13.35 -15.25
C ASN A 254 -20.21 -14.10 -16.56
N ILE A 255 -20.31 -15.43 -16.60
CA ILE A 255 -20.13 -16.20 -17.85
C ILE A 255 -21.10 -15.77 -18.97
N LYS A 256 -22.22 -15.14 -18.59
CA LYS A 256 -23.21 -14.56 -19.52
C LYS A 256 -22.89 -13.13 -19.95
N ASP A 257 -21.86 -12.51 -19.38
CA ASP A 257 -21.43 -11.15 -19.72
C ASP A 257 -20.80 -11.14 -21.12
N HIS A 258 -21.12 -10.12 -21.91
CA HIS A 258 -20.61 -9.94 -23.26
C HIS A 258 -19.07 -9.81 -23.30
N VAL A 259 -18.44 -9.34 -22.22
CA VAL A 259 -16.97 -9.23 -22.13
C VAL A 259 -16.26 -10.55 -21.85
N PHE A 260 -16.97 -11.59 -21.39
CA PHE A 260 -16.36 -12.84 -20.92
C PHE A 260 -15.46 -13.56 -21.95
N PRO A 261 -15.84 -13.66 -23.25
CA PRO A 261 -14.97 -14.26 -24.26
C PRO A 261 -13.63 -13.53 -24.39
N MET A 262 -13.66 -12.19 -24.41
CA MET A 262 -12.45 -11.37 -24.49
C MET A 262 -11.55 -11.56 -23.28
N VAL A 263 -12.12 -11.55 -22.07
CA VAL A 263 -11.38 -11.79 -20.82
C VAL A 263 -10.70 -13.15 -20.86
N THR A 264 -11.38 -14.20 -21.32
CA THR A 264 -10.83 -15.54 -21.46
C THR A 264 -9.63 -15.57 -22.40
N TYR A 265 -9.73 -14.95 -23.59
CA TYR A 265 -8.63 -14.88 -24.54
C TYR A 265 -7.42 -14.13 -23.98
N LEU A 266 -7.66 -13.03 -23.28
CA LEU A 266 -6.63 -12.25 -22.63
C LEU A 266 -5.95 -13.08 -21.52
N SER A 267 -6.69 -13.73 -20.63
CA SER A 267 -6.11 -14.57 -19.57
C SER A 267 -5.23 -15.70 -20.14
N LEU A 268 -5.66 -16.36 -21.21
CA LEU A 268 -4.85 -17.41 -21.87
C LEU A 268 -3.58 -16.85 -22.51
N ALA A 269 -3.66 -15.68 -23.15
CA ALA A 269 -2.50 -15.02 -23.73
C ALA A 269 -1.47 -14.61 -22.66
N PHE A 270 -1.93 -14.12 -21.51
CA PHE A 270 -1.05 -13.81 -20.38
C PHE A 270 -0.35 -15.05 -19.84
N GLN A 271 -1.07 -16.16 -19.64
CA GLN A 271 -0.46 -17.41 -19.19
C GLN A 271 0.60 -17.90 -20.18
N LYS A 272 0.29 -17.88 -21.48
CA LYS A 272 1.26 -18.19 -22.53
C LYS A 272 2.50 -17.30 -22.44
N TYR A 273 2.32 -15.99 -22.29
CA TYR A 273 3.41 -15.03 -22.11
C TYR A 273 4.30 -15.39 -20.91
N LEU A 274 3.71 -15.70 -19.75
CA LEU A 274 4.48 -16.10 -18.56
C LEU A 274 5.25 -17.41 -18.74
N TYR A 275 4.67 -18.38 -19.44
CA TYR A 275 5.33 -19.66 -19.69
C TYR A 275 6.46 -19.55 -20.72
N GLU A 276 6.26 -18.76 -21.76
CA GLU A 276 7.24 -18.62 -22.85
C GLU A 276 8.33 -17.61 -22.53
N MET A 277 8.06 -16.64 -21.64
CA MET A 277 8.97 -15.54 -21.35
C MET A 277 9.16 -15.36 -19.84
N ASP A 278 10.40 -15.50 -19.34
CA ASP A 278 10.82 -15.12 -17.97
C ASP A 278 10.75 -13.58 -17.72
N ARG A 279 9.95 -12.83 -18.49
CA ARG A 279 10.06 -11.38 -18.71
C ARG A 279 9.34 -10.47 -17.72
N LEU A 280 8.66 -10.97 -16.70
CA LEU A 280 8.09 -10.11 -15.65
C LEU A 280 9.14 -9.43 -14.74
N VAL A 281 10.42 -9.65 -14.98
CA VAL A 281 11.51 -9.12 -14.15
C VAL A 281 11.82 -7.66 -14.47
N THR A 282 11.38 -7.10 -15.60
CA THR A 282 11.68 -5.71 -15.97
C THR A 282 10.45 -4.98 -16.48
N VAL A 283 10.29 -3.72 -16.10
CA VAL A 283 9.31 -2.83 -16.73
C VAL A 283 9.79 -2.48 -18.14
N THR A 284 9.12 -3.02 -19.16
CA THR A 284 9.39 -2.69 -20.56
C THR A 284 8.38 -1.66 -21.07
N ASP A 285 8.85 -0.72 -21.88
CA ASP A 285 8.01 0.19 -22.65
C ASP A 285 7.82 -0.40 -24.05
N SER A 286 6.62 -0.92 -24.31
CA SER A 286 6.23 -1.52 -25.60
C SER A 286 5.23 -0.61 -26.31
N GLN A 287 5.46 -0.37 -27.59
CA GLN A 287 4.53 0.41 -28.41
C GLN A 287 3.41 -0.48 -28.96
N LEU A 288 2.23 -0.41 -28.35
CA LEU A 288 1.00 -0.97 -28.91
C LEU A 288 0.61 -0.29 -30.24
N GLY A 289 0.35 -1.10 -31.26
CA GLY A 289 -0.20 -0.67 -32.55
C GLY A 289 -0.96 -1.78 -33.31
N PRO A 290 -1.70 -1.46 -34.39
CA PRO A 290 -2.39 -2.46 -35.21
C PRO A 290 -1.43 -3.53 -35.75
N GLY A 291 -1.79 -4.81 -35.61
CA GLY A 291 -0.94 -5.95 -35.99
C GLY A 291 -0.01 -6.47 -34.90
N SER A 292 0.05 -5.79 -33.75
CA SER A 292 0.79 -6.27 -32.58
C SER A 292 0.16 -7.56 -32.02
N PRO A 293 0.96 -8.53 -31.56
CA PRO A 293 0.45 -9.69 -30.85
C PRO A 293 -0.34 -9.32 -29.59
N ILE A 294 -1.38 -10.09 -29.26
CA ILE A 294 -2.23 -9.85 -28.07
C ILE A 294 -1.42 -9.78 -26.77
N TYR A 295 -0.31 -10.52 -26.66
CA TYR A 295 0.48 -10.52 -25.43
C TYR A 295 1.13 -9.15 -25.15
N GLU A 296 1.30 -8.28 -26.15
CA GLU A 296 1.83 -6.92 -25.95
C GLU A 296 0.88 -6.03 -25.16
N LEU A 297 -0.40 -6.42 -25.01
CA LEU A 297 -1.32 -5.78 -24.07
C LEU A 297 -0.94 -6.02 -22.61
N PHE A 298 -0.11 -7.02 -22.32
CA PHE A 298 0.36 -7.31 -20.96
C PHE A 298 1.75 -6.71 -20.69
N ASP A 299 2.54 -6.55 -21.75
CA ASP A 299 3.78 -5.79 -21.68
C ASP A 299 3.45 -4.31 -21.40
N GLY A 300 4.04 -3.74 -20.35
CA GLY A 300 3.82 -2.34 -20.00
C GLY A 300 2.60 -2.05 -19.12
N ILE A 301 1.90 -3.03 -18.54
CA ILE A 301 0.83 -2.78 -17.54
C ILE A 301 1.36 -1.97 -16.35
N ILE A 302 2.60 -2.25 -15.93
CA ILE A 302 3.25 -1.45 -14.88
C ILE A 302 3.45 -0.02 -15.38
N PHE A 303 4.03 0.16 -16.57
CA PHE A 303 4.23 1.48 -17.18
C PHE A 303 2.93 2.31 -17.25
N LYS A 304 1.83 1.70 -17.70
CA LYS A 304 0.49 2.31 -17.77
C LYS A 304 0.12 3.02 -16.46
N TYR A 305 0.22 2.33 -15.33
CA TYR A 305 -0.14 2.92 -14.04
C TYR A 305 1.01 3.74 -13.41
N ASP A 306 2.26 3.48 -13.80
CA ASP A 306 3.43 4.24 -13.36
C ASP A 306 3.41 5.68 -13.86
N CYS A 307 2.87 5.93 -15.06
CA CYS A 307 2.68 7.27 -15.60
C CYS A 307 1.94 8.18 -14.61
N LYS A 308 0.94 7.66 -13.89
CA LYS A 308 0.18 8.39 -12.86
C LYS A 308 0.97 8.58 -11.56
N LEU A 309 1.94 7.74 -11.24
CA LEU A 309 2.82 7.92 -10.07
C LEU A 309 3.95 8.93 -10.31
N LYS A 310 4.47 9.00 -11.53
CA LYS A 310 5.59 9.87 -11.92
C LYS A 310 5.17 11.21 -12.54
N LYS A 311 3.87 11.45 -12.76
CA LYS A 311 3.36 12.54 -13.62
C LYS A 311 4.15 12.63 -14.94
N ALA A 312 4.25 11.49 -15.62
CA ALA A 312 5.00 11.39 -16.88
C ALA A 312 4.39 12.26 -17.99
N THR A 313 5.16 12.52 -19.05
CA THR A 313 4.69 13.27 -20.23
C THR A 313 3.49 12.61 -20.92
N VAL A 314 3.40 11.28 -20.84
CA VAL A 314 2.28 10.49 -21.35
C VAL A 314 1.28 10.24 -20.23
N SER A 315 0.02 10.62 -20.42
CA SER A 315 -1.03 10.44 -19.43
C SER A 315 -1.60 9.01 -19.41
N LEU A 316 -2.20 8.61 -18.27
CA LEU A 316 -2.91 7.32 -18.18
C LEU A 316 -4.02 7.22 -19.23
N ASP A 317 -4.73 8.32 -19.49
CA ASP A 317 -5.82 8.39 -20.45
C ASP A 317 -5.35 8.16 -21.88
N GLU A 318 -4.16 8.66 -22.25
CA GLU A 318 -3.54 8.39 -23.55
C GLU A 318 -3.18 6.91 -23.72
N VAL A 319 -2.62 6.28 -22.67
CA VAL A 319 -2.31 4.84 -22.70
C VAL A 319 -3.59 4.01 -22.81
N GLU A 320 -4.63 4.35 -22.04
CA GLU A 320 -5.93 3.68 -22.10
C GLU A 320 -6.61 3.86 -23.47
N ALA A 321 -6.51 5.04 -24.09
CA ALA A 321 -7.05 5.28 -25.42
C ALA A 321 -6.36 4.39 -26.47
N ARG A 322 -5.03 4.25 -26.41
CA ARG A 322 -4.28 3.36 -27.31
C ARG A 322 -4.64 1.89 -27.14
N GLU A 323 -4.72 1.42 -25.88
CA GLU A 323 -5.15 0.04 -25.60
C GLU A 323 -6.59 -0.21 -26.09
N LEU A 324 -7.49 0.78 -25.93
CA LEU A 324 -8.87 0.69 -26.38
C LEU A 324 -8.95 0.57 -27.91
N GLU A 325 -8.24 1.40 -28.65
CA GLU A 325 -8.21 1.33 -30.12
C GLU A 325 -7.62 0.00 -30.61
N PHE A 326 -6.58 -0.51 -29.95
CA PHE A 326 -6.07 -1.85 -30.23
C PHE A 326 -7.13 -2.93 -29.97
N CYS A 327 -7.84 -2.87 -28.84
CA CYS A 327 -8.87 -3.83 -28.49
C CYS A 327 -10.05 -3.78 -29.46
N LYS A 328 -10.48 -2.58 -29.89
CA LYS A 328 -11.50 -2.40 -30.92
C LYS A 328 -11.12 -3.11 -32.22
N ALA A 329 -9.89 -2.90 -32.69
CA ALA A 329 -9.40 -3.53 -33.91
C ALA A 329 -9.29 -5.07 -33.76
N THR A 330 -8.71 -5.53 -32.65
CA THR A 330 -8.42 -6.95 -32.41
C THR A 330 -9.68 -7.78 -32.18
N PHE A 331 -10.63 -7.23 -31.43
CA PHE A 331 -11.85 -7.92 -31.01
C PHE A 331 -13.10 -7.40 -31.73
N ALA A 332 -12.95 -6.74 -32.88
CA ALA A 332 -14.06 -6.17 -33.66
C ALA A 332 -15.20 -7.16 -33.90
N LYS A 333 -14.87 -8.44 -34.12
CA LYS A 333 -15.85 -9.52 -34.35
C LYS A 333 -16.74 -9.83 -33.15
N LEU A 334 -16.35 -9.43 -31.94
CA LEU A 334 -17.14 -9.63 -30.73
C LEU A 334 -18.25 -8.58 -30.57
N GLY A 335 -18.24 -7.50 -31.36
CA GLY A 335 -19.30 -6.48 -31.35
C GLY A 335 -19.46 -5.74 -30.02
N LEU A 336 -18.38 -5.65 -29.23
CA LEU A 336 -18.39 -5.04 -27.89
C LEU A 336 -18.38 -3.51 -27.97
N THR A 337 -19.09 -2.88 -27.04
CA THR A 337 -19.07 -1.42 -26.84
C THR A 337 -17.76 -0.96 -26.20
N ASP A 338 -17.41 0.32 -26.34
CA ASP A 338 -16.24 0.91 -25.68
C ASP A 338 -16.24 0.69 -24.16
N LYS A 339 -17.41 0.72 -23.52
CA LYS A 339 -17.54 0.48 -22.08
C LYS A 339 -17.22 -0.97 -21.71
N GLU A 340 -17.68 -1.92 -22.52
CA GLU A 340 -17.40 -3.34 -22.35
C GLU A 340 -15.92 -3.64 -22.60
N LEU A 341 -15.33 -3.07 -23.65
CA LEU A 341 -13.89 -3.19 -23.94
C LEU A 341 -13.05 -2.61 -22.80
N LYS A 342 -13.39 -1.43 -22.28
CA LYS A 342 -12.71 -0.84 -21.10
C LYS A 342 -12.82 -1.74 -19.88
N SER A 343 -13.99 -2.33 -19.65
CA SER A 343 -14.18 -3.28 -18.54
C SER A 343 -13.27 -4.51 -18.70
N ALA A 344 -13.19 -5.09 -19.90
CA ALA A 344 -12.30 -6.20 -20.20
C ALA A 344 -10.81 -5.83 -20.03
N MET A 345 -10.41 -4.61 -20.42
CA MET A 345 -9.06 -4.09 -20.20
C MET A 345 -8.72 -3.99 -18.70
N TYR A 346 -9.66 -3.52 -17.87
CA TYR A 346 -9.46 -3.50 -16.42
C TYR A 346 -9.37 -4.90 -15.81
N TYR A 347 -10.16 -5.86 -16.30
CA TYR A 347 -10.06 -7.26 -15.87
C TYR A 347 -8.73 -7.91 -16.26
N LYS A 348 -8.25 -7.60 -17.47
CA LYS A 348 -6.90 -7.95 -17.93
C LYS A 348 -5.84 -7.43 -16.96
N ASP A 349 -5.87 -6.14 -16.66
CA ASP A 349 -4.88 -5.50 -15.79
C ASP A 349 -4.91 -6.08 -14.37
N ALA A 350 -6.10 -6.30 -13.83
CA ALA A 350 -6.28 -6.92 -12.52
C ALA A 350 -5.72 -8.36 -12.50
N THR A 351 -5.98 -9.16 -13.54
CA THR A 351 -5.47 -10.53 -13.67
C THR A 351 -3.94 -10.55 -13.72
N ALA A 352 -3.36 -9.67 -14.53
CA ALA A 352 -1.90 -9.61 -14.69
C ALA A 352 -1.22 -9.20 -13.38
N LEU A 353 -1.71 -8.13 -12.74
CA LEU A 353 -1.18 -7.65 -11.47
C LEU A 353 -1.36 -8.69 -10.35
N ALA A 354 -2.46 -9.46 -10.34
CA ALA A 354 -2.64 -10.56 -9.40
C ALA A 354 -1.54 -11.61 -9.57
N GLY A 355 -1.20 -11.96 -10.82
CA GLY A 355 -0.07 -12.83 -11.14
C GLY A 355 1.25 -12.32 -10.57
N VAL A 356 1.56 -11.03 -10.76
CA VAL A 356 2.77 -10.38 -10.22
C VAL A 356 2.80 -10.44 -8.69
N ILE A 357 1.68 -10.14 -8.01
CA ILE A 357 1.59 -10.24 -6.55
C ILE A 357 1.79 -11.68 -6.07
N GLY A 358 1.22 -12.67 -6.78
CA GLY A 358 1.44 -14.08 -6.51
C GLY A 358 2.93 -14.45 -6.58
N LEU A 359 3.64 -13.99 -7.60
CA LEU A 359 5.08 -14.18 -7.73
C LEU A 359 5.85 -13.50 -6.59
N LEU A 360 5.52 -12.26 -6.22
CA LEU A 360 6.16 -11.56 -5.09
C LEU A 360 5.97 -12.30 -3.76
N LEU A 361 4.79 -12.85 -3.52
CA LEU A 361 4.46 -13.58 -2.30
C LEU A 361 5.20 -14.93 -2.21
N TYR A 362 5.27 -15.67 -3.30
CA TYR A 362 5.64 -17.10 -3.26
C TYR A 362 6.95 -17.46 -3.96
N LYS A 363 7.45 -16.66 -4.92
CA LYS A 363 8.77 -16.86 -5.54
C LYS A 363 9.83 -16.09 -4.73
N GLN A 364 10.75 -16.81 -4.11
CA GLN A 364 11.65 -16.26 -3.07
C GLN A 364 12.45 -15.04 -3.54
N ARG A 365 13.03 -15.10 -4.74
CA ARG A 365 13.90 -14.06 -5.32
C ARG A 365 13.22 -13.22 -6.40
N PHE A 366 11.90 -13.30 -6.53
CA PHE A 366 11.19 -12.50 -7.50
C PHE A 366 11.01 -11.08 -6.98
N VAL A 367 11.44 -10.12 -7.79
CA VAL A 367 11.20 -8.68 -7.67
C VAL A 367 10.98 -8.16 -9.08
N VAL A 368 10.25 -7.07 -9.21
CA VAL A 368 10.10 -6.36 -10.48
C VAL A 368 11.20 -5.31 -10.55
N GLY A 369 12.12 -5.47 -11.49
CA GLY A 369 13.22 -4.56 -11.76
C GLY A 369 12.77 -3.27 -12.43
N GLY A 370 13.40 -2.16 -12.06
CA GLY A 370 13.04 -0.81 -12.55
C GLY A 370 11.72 -0.28 -11.99
N PHE A 371 11.17 -0.92 -10.96
CA PHE A 371 9.86 -0.60 -10.39
C PHE A 371 9.90 -0.45 -8.86
N GLY A 372 9.12 0.49 -8.33
CA GLY A 372 9.12 0.81 -6.90
C GLY A 372 10.23 1.79 -6.50
N ILE A 373 10.45 1.91 -5.20
CA ILE A 373 11.49 2.78 -4.63
C ILE A 373 12.83 2.06 -4.76
N ASN A 374 13.82 2.71 -5.36
CA ASN A 374 15.19 2.20 -5.47
C ASN A 374 15.84 2.16 -4.08
N ILE A 375 15.98 0.96 -3.52
CA ILE A 375 16.55 0.78 -2.19
C ILE A 375 18.08 0.72 -2.28
N GLY A 376 18.77 1.60 -1.55
CA GLY A 376 20.24 1.56 -1.42
C GLY A 376 21.03 2.22 -2.56
N ALA A 377 20.37 2.87 -3.52
CA ALA A 377 21.04 3.77 -4.45
C ALA A 377 21.35 5.08 -3.72
N ARG A 378 22.57 5.22 -3.17
CA ARG A 378 23.08 6.54 -2.81
C ARG A 378 23.12 7.39 -4.08
N ARG A 379 22.53 8.58 -4.05
CA ARG A 379 22.95 9.66 -4.97
C ARG A 379 24.37 10.08 -4.62
#